data_AF-A0A2W7J674-F1
#
_entry.id   AF-A0A2W7J674-F1
#
_cell.length_a   1.000
_cell.length_b   1.000
_cell.length_c   1.000
_cell.angle_alpha   90.00
_cell.angle_beta   90.00
_cell.angle_gamma   90.00
#
_symmetry.space_group_name_H-M   'P 1'
#
loop_
_entity.id
_entity.type
_entity.pdbx_description
1 polymer ?
#
loop_
_entity_poly.entity_id
_entity_poly.type
_entity_poly.pdbx_seq_one_letter_code
_entity_poly.pdbx_strand_id
1 'polypeptide(L)'
;MKIVSLVIDQHADEAGFLVDLRDHAVCAPHYSLNDLHTLERRIEAHLDGLRVAGSAGLETLLQFRPNTRAEVFAAVVLAFESGNSVALYKLSVHLHEYPEAERFFSAALGWLEWELISPWIDRMLASPEPLFHRLGLAACGMHRYDPGPALLTGLSHADPSVLARAARTAGELRRRDLMPTIRAHRLHPDPATRFWANWATAQMGDEHALEPLRQFAEQPGEFQYRALCVLLAWQKRENSIAWIRQLIENPEQQRIGIQAIGLLGDPFSVPWLIQQMSDLSHARVAGEAFSLITGADLGLLDLELQDMPDFDAGPNDDPEDANVAMDPDENLPWPDPQLIAAWWRAHGGDFQAGMGYVLGLQQSESSYRRALVQGQQRQRIAAAFGVARWRPNEVLFPTSAPAWRQKMLLGEPASPVRPL
;
A
#
# COMPACT_ATOMS: atom_id res chain seq x y z
N MET A 1 38.86 11.24 12.73
CA MET A 1 38.20 11.77 11.52
C MET A 1 37.76 10.67 10.56
N LYS A 2 38.65 9.81 10.01
CA LYS A 2 38.24 8.73 9.06
C LYS A 2 37.22 7.71 9.60
N ILE A 3 37.28 7.36 10.89
CA ILE A 3 36.32 6.42 11.50
C ILE A 3 34.92 7.06 11.63
N VAL A 4 34.87 8.37 11.93
CA VAL A 4 33.60 9.09 12.09
C VAL A 4 32.89 9.24 10.74
N SER A 5 33.63 9.52 9.65
CA SER A 5 33.03 9.57 8.31
C SER A 5 32.48 8.21 7.87
N LEU A 6 33.20 7.12 8.13
CA LEU A 6 32.75 5.77 7.77
C LEU A 6 31.44 5.38 8.49
N VAL A 7 31.30 5.77 9.76
CA VAL A 7 30.08 5.50 10.54
C VAL A 7 28.89 6.31 10.00
N ILE A 8 29.10 7.56 9.57
CA ILE A 8 28.05 8.38 8.96
C ILE A 8 27.60 7.77 7.63
N ASP A 9 28.54 7.36 6.79
CA ASP A 9 28.24 6.69 5.51
C ASP A 9 27.43 5.41 5.74
N GLN A 10 27.82 4.61 6.74
CA GLN A 10 27.06 3.41 7.10
C GLN A 10 25.63 3.72 7.56
N HIS A 11 25.41 4.78 8.35
CA HIS A 11 24.06 5.17 8.71
C HIS A 11 23.23 5.62 7.51
N ALA A 12 23.84 6.32 6.54
CA ALA A 12 23.17 6.76 5.32
C ALA A 12 22.76 5.55 4.45
N ASP A 13 23.69 4.62 4.21
CA ASP A 13 23.46 3.43 3.39
C ASP A 13 22.38 2.52 4.02
N GLU A 14 22.48 2.26 5.32
CA GLU A 14 21.49 1.43 6.04
C GLU A 14 20.12 2.10 6.12
N ALA A 15 20.05 3.43 6.29
CA ALA A 15 18.78 4.16 6.24
C ALA A 15 18.12 4.02 4.86
N GLY A 16 18.91 4.16 3.77
CA GLY A 16 18.43 3.95 2.40
C GLY A 16 17.88 2.54 2.20
N PHE A 17 18.67 1.51 2.54
CA PHE A 17 18.25 0.11 2.41
C PHE A 17 16.95 -0.19 3.17
N LEU A 18 16.83 0.26 4.42
CA LEU A 18 15.65 0.01 5.23
C LEU A 18 14.40 0.76 4.73
N VAL A 19 14.58 1.95 4.15
CA VAL A 19 13.49 2.70 3.53
C VAL A 19 13.00 2.01 2.26
N ASP A 20 13.89 1.48 1.42
CA ASP A 20 13.51 0.63 0.28
C ASP A 20 12.72 -0.60 0.74
N LEU A 21 13.21 -1.28 1.78
CA LEU A 21 12.50 -2.42 2.37
C LEU A 21 11.11 -2.01 2.88
N ARG A 22 10.98 -0.82 3.48
CA ARG A 22 9.68 -0.30 3.95
C ARG A 22 8.74 0.01 2.78
N ASP A 23 9.23 0.57 1.68
CA ASP A 23 8.43 0.86 0.47
C ASP A 23 7.78 -0.42 -0.07
N HIS A 24 8.52 -1.54 -0.04
CA HIS A 24 7.97 -2.85 -0.35
C HIS A 24 7.02 -3.37 0.74
N ALA A 25 7.44 -3.32 2.01
CA ALA A 25 6.71 -3.89 3.15
C ALA A 25 5.28 -3.35 3.32
N VAL A 26 5.04 -2.08 2.98
CA VAL A 26 3.69 -1.47 3.08
C VAL A 26 2.70 -2.00 2.03
N CYS A 27 3.14 -2.80 1.07
CA CYS A 27 2.29 -3.48 0.07
C CYS A 27 2.48 -5.02 0.04
N ALA A 28 3.49 -5.54 0.74
CA ALA A 28 3.80 -6.96 0.82
C ALA A 28 2.69 -7.75 1.55
N PRO A 29 2.57 -9.07 1.29
CA PRO A 29 1.52 -9.90 1.90
C PRO A 29 1.69 -10.06 3.41
N HIS A 30 2.91 -10.31 3.87
CA HIS A 30 3.22 -10.98 5.14
C HIS A 30 3.53 -10.08 6.33
N TYR A 31 3.76 -8.77 6.12
CA TYR A 31 4.10 -7.86 7.22
C TYR A 31 2.88 -7.58 8.10
N SER A 32 2.97 -7.79 9.41
CA SER A 32 2.00 -7.26 10.36
C SER A 32 2.27 -5.78 10.67
N LEU A 33 1.33 -5.12 11.37
CA LEU A 33 1.56 -3.76 11.89
C LEU A 33 2.76 -3.70 12.87
N ASN A 34 3.04 -4.79 13.59
CA ASN A 34 4.18 -4.86 14.50
C ASN A 34 5.51 -5.06 13.76
N ASP A 35 5.51 -5.79 12.65
CA ASP A 35 6.69 -5.95 11.80
C ASP A 35 7.05 -4.62 11.15
N LEU A 36 6.05 -3.90 10.62
CA LEU A 36 6.24 -2.54 10.12
C LEU A 36 6.80 -1.63 11.21
N HIS A 37 6.24 -1.66 12.42
CA HIS A 37 6.76 -0.85 13.53
C HIS A 37 8.21 -1.20 13.90
N THR A 38 8.57 -2.48 13.86
CA THR A 38 9.94 -2.94 14.15
C THR A 38 10.92 -2.48 13.07
N LEU A 39 10.54 -2.62 11.80
CA LEU A 39 11.31 -2.11 10.66
C LEU A 39 11.51 -0.60 10.76
N GLU A 40 10.44 0.14 11.04
CA GLU A 40 10.46 1.60 11.17
C GLU A 40 11.32 2.09 12.34
N ARG A 41 11.38 1.34 13.46
CA ARG A 41 12.31 1.64 14.56
C ARG A 41 13.77 1.48 14.15
N ARG A 42 14.10 0.56 13.23
CA ARG A 42 15.45 0.43 12.68
C ARG A 42 15.79 1.63 11.80
N ILE A 43 14.85 2.07 10.94
CA ILE A 43 15.01 3.29 10.14
C ILE A 43 15.32 4.47 11.05
N GLU A 44 14.51 4.68 12.09
CA GLU A 44 14.70 5.80 13.02
C GLU A 44 16.05 5.75 13.74
N ALA A 45 16.54 4.57 14.13
CA ALA A 45 17.84 4.44 14.77
C ALA A 45 18.99 4.92 13.85
N HIS A 46 18.91 4.69 12.54
CA HIS A 46 19.88 5.22 11.59
C HIS A 46 19.69 6.72 11.33
N LEU A 47 18.46 7.21 11.29
CA LEU A 47 18.18 8.65 11.25
C LEU A 47 18.74 9.37 12.49
N ASP A 48 18.61 8.79 13.68
CA ASP A 48 19.20 9.31 14.92
C ASP A 48 20.73 9.39 14.83
N GLY A 49 21.39 8.36 14.29
CA GLY A 49 22.83 8.40 14.02
C GLY A 49 23.22 9.57 13.11
N LEU A 50 22.44 9.82 12.06
CA LEU A 50 22.65 10.94 11.13
C LEU A 50 22.36 12.30 11.79
N ARG A 51 21.35 12.39 12.67
CA ARG A 51 21.06 13.59 13.47
C ARG A 51 22.20 13.93 14.42
N VAL A 52 22.77 12.94 15.09
CA VAL A 52 23.94 13.12 15.98
C VAL A 52 25.16 13.64 15.22
N ALA A 53 25.33 13.25 13.95
CA ALA A 53 26.37 13.77 13.08
C ALA A 53 26.12 15.23 12.61
N GLY A 54 24.94 15.79 12.87
CA GLY A 54 24.60 17.17 12.55
C GLY A 54 24.73 17.51 11.07
N SER A 55 25.38 18.62 10.75
CA SER A 55 25.57 19.07 9.36
C SER A 55 26.36 18.06 8.51
N ALA A 56 27.31 17.33 9.11
CA ALA A 56 28.08 16.32 8.40
C ALA A 56 27.19 15.16 7.92
N GLY A 57 26.22 14.73 8.73
CA GLY A 57 25.26 13.69 8.34
C GLY A 57 24.41 14.11 7.15
N LEU A 58 23.86 15.33 7.20
CA LEU A 58 23.09 15.89 6.09
C LEU A 58 23.95 16.11 4.83
N GLU A 59 25.19 16.59 4.97
CA GLU A 59 26.11 16.76 3.85
C GLU A 59 26.46 15.44 3.17
N THR A 60 26.65 14.35 3.93
CA THR A 60 26.85 13.00 3.38
C THR A 60 25.64 12.57 2.53
N LEU A 61 24.42 12.74 3.04
CA LEU A 61 23.19 12.37 2.31
C LEU A 61 22.98 13.21 1.03
N LEU A 62 23.47 14.44 1.01
CA LEU A 62 23.36 15.35 -0.14
C LEU A 62 24.44 15.12 -1.21
N GLN A 63 25.36 14.17 -1.01
CA GLN A 63 26.29 13.70 -2.03
C GLN A 63 25.58 12.71 -2.97
N PHE A 64 24.49 13.17 -3.60
CA PHE A 64 23.67 12.36 -4.49
C PHE A 64 24.54 11.68 -5.55
N ARG A 65 24.38 10.36 -5.65
CA ARG A 65 24.96 9.53 -6.71
C ARG A 65 23.85 9.25 -7.74
N PRO A 66 24.19 8.85 -8.97
CA PRO A 66 23.17 8.52 -9.98
C PRO A 66 22.15 7.46 -9.55
N ASN A 67 22.51 6.60 -8.61
CA ASN A 67 21.63 5.55 -8.06
C ASN A 67 21.01 5.91 -6.71
N THR A 68 21.22 7.13 -6.20
CA THR A 68 20.64 7.58 -4.94
C THR A 68 19.13 7.68 -5.10
N ARG A 69 18.41 6.90 -4.29
CA ARG A 69 16.95 6.80 -4.37
C ARG A 69 16.38 6.89 -2.97
N ALA A 70 16.49 5.83 -2.18
CA ALA A 70 15.90 5.78 -0.85
C ALA A 70 16.59 6.72 0.15
N GLU A 71 17.85 7.08 -0.05
CA GLU A 71 18.58 8.04 0.79
C GLU A 71 17.97 9.46 0.72
N VAL A 72 17.24 9.77 -0.35
CA VAL A 72 16.44 11.00 -0.47
C VAL A 72 15.44 11.11 0.67
N PHE A 73 14.89 9.99 1.15
CA PHE A 73 14.01 9.98 2.32
C PHE A 73 14.72 10.57 3.54
N ALA A 74 15.90 10.04 3.88
CA ALA A 74 16.67 10.48 5.04
C ALA A 74 17.10 11.95 4.88
N ALA A 75 17.53 12.34 3.67
CA ALA A 75 17.91 13.71 3.37
C ALA A 75 16.74 14.68 3.58
N VAL A 76 15.52 14.32 3.14
CA VAL A 76 14.30 15.11 3.33
C VAL A 76 13.96 15.21 4.80
N VAL A 77 13.95 14.10 5.55
CA VAL A 77 13.67 14.11 6.99
C VAL A 77 14.59 15.10 7.71
N LEU A 78 15.91 14.96 7.53
CA LEU A 78 16.89 15.83 8.19
C LEU A 78 16.81 17.29 7.71
N ALA A 79 16.56 17.53 6.42
CA ALA A 79 16.45 18.88 5.87
C ALA A 79 15.23 19.64 6.44
N PHE A 80 14.09 18.97 6.58
CA PHE A 80 12.89 19.56 7.18
C PHE A 80 13.06 19.78 8.68
N GLU A 81 13.60 18.81 9.42
CA GLU A 81 13.84 18.92 10.86
C GLU A 81 14.81 20.08 11.20
N SER A 82 15.84 20.28 10.38
CA SER A 82 16.81 21.36 10.56
C SER A 82 16.40 22.70 9.93
N GLY A 83 15.28 22.75 9.20
CA GLY A 83 14.86 23.94 8.45
C GLY A 83 15.88 24.40 7.39
N ASN A 84 16.70 23.48 6.87
CA ASN A 84 17.83 23.81 6.01
C ASN A 84 17.37 24.05 4.56
N SER A 85 17.12 25.32 4.22
CA SER A 85 16.68 25.73 2.88
C SER A 85 17.66 25.39 1.75
N VAL A 86 18.97 25.35 2.03
CA VAL A 86 20.00 24.99 1.04
C VAL A 86 19.91 23.50 0.70
N ALA A 87 19.70 22.65 1.70
CA ALA A 87 19.47 21.22 1.49
C ALA A 87 18.19 20.96 0.70
N LEU A 88 17.09 21.65 1.04
CA LEU A 88 15.83 21.56 0.31
C LEU A 88 15.97 22.01 -1.15
N TYR A 89 16.76 23.05 -1.42
CA TYR A 89 17.07 23.46 -2.78
C TYR A 89 17.86 22.36 -3.53
N LYS A 90 18.90 21.77 -2.93
CA LYS A 90 19.62 20.66 -3.56
C LYS A 90 18.72 19.46 -3.84
N LEU A 91 17.82 19.12 -2.91
CA LEU A 91 16.82 18.07 -3.11
C LEU A 91 15.88 18.41 -4.27
N SER A 92 15.44 19.67 -4.39
CA SER A 92 14.62 20.09 -5.54
C SER A 92 15.34 19.89 -6.87
N VAL A 93 16.63 20.24 -6.96
CA VAL A 93 17.43 20.04 -8.17
C VAL A 93 17.57 18.55 -8.48
N HIS A 94 17.85 17.72 -7.48
CA HIS A 94 17.97 16.27 -7.65
C HIS A 94 16.67 15.63 -8.16
N LEU A 95 15.51 16.03 -7.64
CA LEU A 95 14.21 15.51 -8.11
C LEU A 95 13.90 15.83 -9.58
N HIS A 96 14.44 16.93 -10.11
CA HIS A 96 14.28 17.26 -11.53
C HIS A 96 15.12 16.34 -12.42
N GLU A 97 16.28 15.91 -11.94
CA GLU A 97 17.19 15.04 -12.68
C GLU A 97 16.78 13.56 -12.55
N TYR A 98 16.24 13.17 -11.38
CA TYR A 98 15.86 11.79 -11.05
C TYR A 98 14.41 11.71 -10.51
N PRO A 99 13.39 11.73 -11.39
CA PRO A 99 11.98 11.71 -10.98
C PRO A 99 11.57 10.50 -10.12
N GLU A 100 12.26 9.37 -10.24
CA GLU A 100 12.05 8.16 -9.44
C GLU A 100 12.29 8.37 -7.94
N ALA A 101 13.05 9.41 -7.56
CA ALA A 101 13.27 9.77 -6.17
C ALA A 101 12.04 10.44 -5.52
N GLU A 102 11.07 10.91 -6.32
CA GLU A 102 9.87 11.58 -5.81
C GLU A 102 9.09 10.73 -4.81
N ARG A 103 9.03 9.40 -5.04
CA ARG A 103 8.32 8.48 -4.12
C ARG A 103 8.92 8.49 -2.71
N PHE A 104 10.25 8.61 -2.59
CA PHE A 104 10.95 8.65 -1.31
C PHE A 104 10.84 10.02 -0.64
N PHE A 105 10.85 11.10 -1.43
CA PHE A 105 10.54 12.43 -0.94
C PHE A 105 9.12 12.48 -0.35
N SER A 106 8.14 11.96 -1.10
CA SER A 106 6.75 11.85 -0.69
C SER A 106 6.61 10.98 0.57
N ALA A 107 7.28 9.83 0.62
CA ALA A 107 7.30 8.97 1.80
C ALA A 107 7.85 9.69 3.04
N ALA A 108 8.89 10.52 2.90
CA ALA A 108 9.42 11.34 3.98
C ALA A 108 8.43 12.41 4.46
N LEU A 109 7.69 13.07 3.55
CA LEU A 109 6.60 13.97 3.94
C LEU A 109 5.49 13.23 4.70
N GLY A 110 5.19 11.98 4.31
CA GLY A 110 4.28 11.12 5.04
C GLY A 110 4.83 10.65 6.39
N TRP A 111 6.16 10.58 6.55
CA TRP A 111 6.84 10.17 7.78
C TRP A 111 6.81 11.24 8.86
N LEU A 112 7.19 12.47 8.49
CA LEU A 112 7.30 13.61 9.39
C LEU A 112 5.96 13.98 10.03
N GLU A 113 6.00 14.69 11.16
CA GLU A 113 4.82 15.28 11.80
C GLU A 113 4.23 16.42 10.97
N TRP A 114 2.91 16.57 11.00
CA TRP A 114 2.20 17.56 10.18
C TRP A 114 2.63 19.00 10.52
N GLU A 115 2.80 19.30 11.81
CA GLU A 115 3.16 20.62 12.31
C GLU A 115 4.51 21.08 11.74
N LEU A 116 5.44 20.16 11.53
CA LEU A 116 6.76 20.45 10.97
C LEU A 116 6.69 20.79 9.48
N ILE A 117 5.86 20.07 8.71
CA ILE A 117 5.84 20.18 7.25
C ILE A 117 4.83 21.20 6.74
N SER A 118 3.75 21.49 7.48
CA SER A 118 2.62 22.29 7.00
C SER A 118 3.00 23.64 6.37
N PRO A 119 3.95 24.45 6.90
CA PRO A 119 4.32 25.72 6.26
C PRO A 119 5.00 25.53 4.89
N TRP A 120 5.67 24.40 4.69
CA TRP A 120 6.28 24.04 3.41
C TRP A 120 5.26 23.46 2.45
N ILE A 121 4.28 22.70 2.95
CA ILE A 121 3.19 22.17 2.13
C ILE A 121 2.38 23.30 1.51
N ASP A 122 2.10 24.38 2.25
CA ASP A 122 1.42 25.57 1.69
C ASP A 122 2.21 26.18 0.52
N ARG A 123 3.54 26.25 0.64
CA ARG A 123 4.42 26.73 -0.44
C ARG A 123 4.42 25.78 -1.64
N MET A 124 4.43 24.47 -1.40
CA MET A 124 4.38 23.44 -2.44
C MET A 124 3.05 23.50 -3.20
N LEU A 125 1.92 23.63 -2.50
CA LEU A 125 0.59 23.77 -3.10
C LEU A 125 0.44 25.07 -3.92
N ALA A 126 1.11 26.15 -3.49
CA ALA A 126 1.13 27.42 -4.22
C ALA A 126 2.14 27.45 -5.38
N SER A 127 2.98 26.42 -5.53
CA SER A 127 4.01 26.38 -6.57
C SER A 127 3.37 26.25 -7.97
N PRO A 128 3.88 26.99 -8.97
CA PRO A 128 3.47 26.79 -10.36
C PRO A 128 4.03 25.50 -10.96
N GLU A 129 5.02 24.87 -10.31
CA GLU A 129 5.65 23.64 -10.80
C GLU A 129 4.79 22.41 -10.47
N PRO A 130 4.40 21.59 -11.47
CA PRO A 130 3.55 20.42 -11.26
C PRO A 130 4.09 19.43 -10.23
N LEU A 131 5.41 19.24 -10.19
CA LEU A 131 6.09 18.36 -9.23
C LEU A 131 5.79 18.76 -7.78
N PHE A 132 6.00 20.02 -7.41
CA PHE A 132 5.80 20.48 -6.04
C PHE A 132 4.32 20.54 -5.66
N HIS A 133 3.45 20.94 -6.60
CA HIS A 133 2.02 20.91 -6.36
C HIS A 133 1.56 19.47 -6.03
N ARG A 134 2.02 18.48 -6.80
CA ARG A 134 1.76 17.06 -6.58
C ARG A 134 2.31 16.57 -5.23
N LEU A 135 3.53 16.95 -4.85
CA LEU A 135 4.10 16.63 -3.53
C LEU A 135 3.25 17.21 -2.38
N GLY A 136 2.81 18.46 -2.50
CA GLY A 136 1.94 19.10 -1.52
C GLY A 136 0.61 18.36 -1.35
N LEU A 137 -0.05 18.03 -2.46
CA LEU A 137 -1.30 17.24 -2.45
C LEU A 137 -1.08 15.83 -1.88
N ALA A 138 0.07 15.21 -2.16
CA ALA A 138 0.45 13.92 -1.63
C ALA A 138 0.58 13.95 -0.10
N ALA A 139 1.27 14.95 0.44
CA ALA A 139 1.41 15.17 1.87
C ALA A 139 0.05 15.33 2.56
N CYS A 140 -0.82 16.20 2.03
CA CYS A 140 -2.18 16.37 2.55
C CYS A 140 -2.96 15.04 2.57
N GLY A 141 -2.86 14.27 1.49
CA GLY A 141 -3.44 12.93 1.42
C GLY A 141 -2.89 12.01 2.50
N MET A 142 -1.58 11.84 2.60
CA MET A 142 -0.92 10.95 3.59
C MET A 142 -1.23 11.32 5.05
N HIS A 143 -1.42 12.60 5.33
CA HIS A 143 -1.78 13.13 6.65
C HIS A 143 -3.28 13.20 6.91
N ARG A 144 -4.11 12.91 5.89
CA ARG A 144 -5.56 13.12 5.93
C ARG A 144 -5.94 14.55 6.29
N TYR A 145 -5.12 15.51 5.86
CA TYR A 145 -5.37 16.93 6.00
C TYR A 145 -6.06 17.49 4.76
N ASP A 146 -7.10 18.30 4.93
CA ASP A 146 -7.83 18.90 3.81
C ASP A 146 -7.16 20.20 3.33
N PRO A 147 -6.60 20.25 2.10
CA PRO A 147 -5.96 21.45 1.57
C PRO A 147 -6.96 22.46 0.99
N GLY A 148 -8.27 22.25 1.16
CA GLY A 148 -9.31 23.21 0.80
C GLY A 148 -9.29 23.55 -0.69
N PRO A 149 -9.18 24.85 -1.08
CA PRO A 149 -9.19 25.27 -2.47
C PRO A 149 -8.07 24.68 -3.34
N ALA A 150 -6.90 24.38 -2.78
CA ALA A 150 -5.80 23.81 -3.56
C ALA A 150 -6.16 22.44 -4.14
N LEU A 151 -7.05 21.67 -3.48
CA LEU A 151 -7.57 20.42 -4.01
C LEU A 151 -8.39 20.63 -5.29
N LEU A 152 -9.24 21.67 -5.32
CA LEU A 152 -10.03 22.04 -6.49
C LEU A 152 -9.14 22.51 -7.64
N THR A 153 -8.11 23.29 -7.34
CA THR A 153 -7.10 23.71 -8.32
C THR A 153 -6.39 22.50 -8.91
N GLY A 154 -5.98 21.54 -8.08
CA GLY A 154 -5.36 20.29 -8.53
C GLY A 154 -6.25 19.46 -9.45
N LEU A 155 -7.56 19.36 -9.16
CA LEU A 155 -8.53 18.66 -10.01
C LEU A 155 -8.76 19.34 -11.37
N SER A 156 -8.42 20.62 -11.49
CA SER A 156 -8.53 21.38 -12.74
C SER A 156 -7.18 21.59 -13.45
N HIS A 157 -6.12 20.94 -12.95
CA HIS A 157 -4.76 21.15 -13.41
C HIS A 157 -4.53 20.53 -14.80
N ALA A 158 -3.73 21.20 -15.64
CA ALA A 158 -3.45 20.74 -17.00
C ALA A 158 -2.52 19.51 -17.05
N ASP A 159 -1.60 19.40 -16.09
CA ASP A 159 -0.74 18.23 -15.92
C ASP A 159 -1.53 17.04 -15.33
N PRO A 160 -1.64 15.90 -16.04
CA PRO A 160 -2.38 14.73 -15.58
C PRO A 160 -1.87 14.16 -14.25
N SER A 161 -0.56 14.26 -13.95
CA SER A 161 -0.01 13.71 -12.71
C SER A 161 -0.52 14.45 -11.47
N VAL A 162 -0.67 15.79 -11.56
CA VAL A 162 -1.23 16.62 -10.49
C VAL A 162 -2.71 16.31 -10.30
N LEU A 163 -3.45 16.20 -11.39
CA LEU A 163 -4.86 15.85 -11.39
C LEU A 163 -5.09 14.47 -10.76
N ALA A 164 -4.32 13.46 -11.19
CA ALA A 164 -4.35 12.11 -10.64
C ALA A 164 -4.10 12.12 -9.11
N ARG A 165 -3.09 12.88 -8.66
CA ARG A 165 -2.81 13.03 -7.22
C ARG A 165 -3.92 13.77 -6.48
N ALA A 166 -4.51 14.80 -7.07
CA ALA A 166 -5.64 15.53 -6.50
C ALA A 166 -6.87 14.62 -6.35
N ALA A 167 -7.20 13.83 -7.38
CA ALA A 167 -8.27 12.84 -7.33
C ALA A 167 -8.02 11.80 -6.23
N ARG A 168 -6.79 11.27 -6.14
CA ARG A 168 -6.38 10.37 -5.05
C ARG A 168 -6.57 11.01 -3.68
N THR A 169 -6.05 12.22 -3.47
CA THR A 169 -6.18 12.95 -2.20
C THR A 169 -7.65 13.20 -1.85
N ALA A 170 -8.48 13.59 -2.81
CA ALA A 170 -9.92 13.77 -2.60
C ALA A 170 -10.62 12.46 -2.20
N GLY A 171 -10.23 11.32 -2.79
CA GLY A 171 -10.72 9.99 -2.39
C GLY A 171 -10.25 9.57 -1.00
N GLU A 172 -8.98 9.81 -0.65
CA GLU A 172 -8.41 9.57 0.68
C GLU A 172 -9.13 10.38 1.78
N LEU A 173 -9.46 11.64 1.47
CA LEU A 173 -10.17 12.57 2.35
C LEU A 173 -11.70 12.45 2.29
N ARG A 174 -12.24 11.67 1.36
CA ARG A 174 -13.69 11.51 1.14
C ARG A 174 -14.42 12.82 0.84
N ARG A 175 -13.82 13.69 0.03
CA ARG A 175 -14.41 14.97 -0.40
C ARG A 175 -15.56 14.77 -1.39
N ARG A 176 -16.71 14.35 -0.85
CA ARG A 176 -17.94 14.03 -1.60
C ARG A 176 -18.48 15.21 -2.39
N ASP A 177 -18.29 16.41 -1.86
CA ASP A 177 -18.61 17.67 -2.52
C ASP A 177 -17.85 17.86 -3.84
N LEU A 178 -16.68 17.21 -4.00
CA LEU A 178 -15.88 17.25 -5.22
C LEU A 178 -16.19 16.14 -6.23
N MET A 179 -17.12 15.22 -5.91
CA MET A 179 -17.47 14.11 -6.81
C MET A 179 -17.91 14.56 -8.21
N PRO A 180 -18.73 15.62 -8.39
CA PRO A 180 -19.10 16.08 -9.72
C PRO A 180 -17.88 16.45 -10.57
N THR A 181 -16.89 17.13 -9.98
CA THR A 181 -15.65 17.50 -10.65
C THR A 181 -14.81 16.27 -10.98
N ILE A 182 -14.62 15.35 -10.04
CA ILE A 182 -13.80 14.14 -10.26
C ILE A 182 -14.41 13.25 -11.35
N ARG A 183 -15.75 13.14 -11.41
CA ARG A 183 -16.47 12.34 -12.42
C ARG A 183 -16.20 12.79 -13.85
N ALA A 184 -15.89 14.08 -14.08
CA ALA A 184 -15.53 14.57 -15.40
C ALA A 184 -14.28 13.86 -15.99
N HIS A 185 -13.44 13.28 -15.12
CA HIS A 185 -12.20 12.59 -15.51
C HIS A 185 -12.34 11.07 -15.55
N ARG A 186 -13.57 10.52 -15.47
CA ARG A 186 -13.83 9.08 -15.50
C ARG A 186 -13.24 8.35 -16.71
N LEU A 187 -13.22 9.01 -17.86
CA LEU A 187 -12.74 8.48 -19.14
C LEU A 187 -11.47 9.20 -19.60
N HIS A 188 -10.69 9.77 -18.68
CA HIS A 188 -9.49 10.50 -19.02
C HIS A 188 -8.50 9.61 -19.80
N PRO A 189 -7.79 10.12 -20.82
CA PRO A 189 -6.85 9.31 -21.62
C PRO A 189 -5.68 8.77 -20.80
N ASP A 190 -5.11 9.58 -19.91
CA ASP A 190 -4.06 9.14 -18.97
C ASP A 190 -4.58 8.05 -18.00
N PRO A 191 -3.97 6.85 -17.97
CA PRO A 191 -4.42 5.73 -17.14
C PRO A 191 -4.42 6.02 -15.64
N ALA A 192 -3.39 6.70 -15.11
CA ALA A 192 -3.29 7.00 -13.69
C ALA A 192 -4.41 7.95 -13.25
N THR A 193 -4.66 9.00 -14.04
CA THR A 193 -5.78 9.92 -13.83
C THR A 193 -7.12 9.19 -13.85
N ARG A 194 -7.33 8.34 -14.86
CA ARG A 194 -8.55 7.54 -15.00
C ARG A 194 -8.74 6.61 -13.81
N PHE A 195 -7.69 5.93 -13.37
CA PHE A 195 -7.73 5.07 -12.21
C PHE A 195 -8.09 5.87 -10.95
N TRP A 196 -7.36 6.93 -10.63
CA TRP A 196 -7.56 7.67 -9.38
C TRP A 196 -8.90 8.42 -9.32
N ALA A 197 -9.43 8.89 -10.45
CA ALA A 197 -10.77 9.48 -10.52
C ALA A 197 -11.87 8.46 -10.20
N ASN A 198 -11.78 7.27 -10.79
CA ASN A 198 -12.75 6.20 -10.53
C ASN A 198 -12.57 5.59 -9.14
N TRP A 199 -11.33 5.39 -8.69
CA TRP A 199 -11.03 4.93 -7.33
C TRP A 199 -11.63 5.87 -6.28
N ALA A 200 -11.43 7.18 -6.43
CA ALA A 200 -11.93 8.17 -5.48
C ALA A 200 -13.47 8.18 -5.44
N THR A 201 -14.12 8.18 -6.60
CA THR A 201 -15.59 8.24 -6.68
C THR A 201 -16.26 6.93 -6.26
N ALA A 202 -15.69 5.78 -6.59
CA ALA A 202 -16.15 4.46 -6.13
C ALA A 202 -16.11 4.37 -4.61
N GLN A 203 -15.00 4.81 -4.01
CA GLN A 203 -14.88 4.90 -2.57
C GLN A 203 -16.01 5.76 -2.00
N MET A 204 -16.41 6.85 -2.65
CA MET A 204 -17.52 7.70 -2.20
C MET A 204 -18.93 7.15 -2.50
N GLY A 205 -19.05 5.96 -3.09
CA GLY A 205 -20.32 5.27 -3.37
C GLY A 205 -20.83 5.43 -4.81
N ASP A 206 -19.98 5.83 -5.75
CA ASP A 206 -20.36 5.91 -7.16
C ASP A 206 -20.31 4.54 -7.85
N GLU A 207 -21.47 3.89 -8.01
CA GLU A 207 -21.57 2.59 -8.67
C GLU A 207 -21.05 2.62 -10.13
N HIS A 208 -21.14 3.76 -10.82
CA HIS A 208 -20.68 3.85 -12.22
C HIS A 208 -19.14 3.86 -12.34
N ALA A 209 -18.43 4.13 -11.24
CA ALA A 209 -16.97 4.08 -11.22
C ALA A 209 -16.43 2.65 -11.09
N LEU A 210 -17.28 1.68 -10.72
CA LEU A 210 -16.89 0.28 -10.57
C LEU A 210 -16.54 -0.38 -11.90
N GLU A 211 -17.24 -0.05 -12.99
CA GLU A 211 -16.97 -0.65 -14.29
C GLU A 211 -15.59 -0.26 -14.85
N PRO A 212 -15.17 1.03 -14.85
CA PRO A 212 -13.78 1.37 -15.18
C PRO A 212 -12.75 0.74 -14.24
N LEU A 213 -13.04 0.63 -12.94
CA LEU A 213 -12.13 -0.02 -12.00
C LEU A 213 -11.96 -1.52 -12.28
N ARG A 214 -13.00 -2.20 -12.75
CA ARG A 214 -12.91 -3.61 -13.15
C ARG A 214 -11.84 -3.84 -14.21
N GLN A 215 -11.74 -2.95 -15.20
CA GLN A 215 -10.71 -3.05 -16.24
C GLN A 215 -9.29 -3.00 -15.66
N PHE A 216 -9.06 -2.21 -14.60
CA PHE A 216 -7.78 -2.20 -13.90
C PHE A 216 -7.58 -3.44 -13.01
N ALA A 217 -8.64 -4.00 -12.44
CA ALA A 217 -8.55 -5.23 -11.63
C ALA A 217 -8.23 -6.47 -12.48
N GLU A 218 -8.63 -6.47 -13.76
CA GLU A 218 -8.40 -7.57 -14.70
C GLU A 218 -7.02 -7.52 -15.38
N GLN A 219 -6.26 -6.43 -15.22
CA GLN A 219 -4.96 -6.23 -15.86
C GLN A 219 -3.82 -6.25 -14.84
N PRO A 220 -2.74 -7.02 -15.07
CA PRO A 220 -1.54 -6.93 -14.26
C PRO A 220 -0.98 -5.50 -14.25
N GLY A 221 -0.60 -5.00 -13.07
CA GLY A 221 0.03 -3.68 -12.92
C GLY A 221 -0.17 -3.08 -11.53
N GLU A 222 0.38 -1.88 -11.33
CA GLU A 222 0.40 -1.17 -10.04
C GLU A 222 -0.99 -0.89 -9.45
N PHE A 223 -2.03 -0.89 -10.27
CA PHE A 223 -3.41 -0.59 -9.87
C PHE A 223 -4.23 -1.83 -9.54
N GLN A 224 -3.81 -3.03 -9.97
CA GLN A 224 -4.65 -4.22 -10.02
C GLN A 224 -5.25 -4.59 -8.66
N TYR A 225 -4.40 -4.85 -7.67
CA TYR A 225 -4.84 -5.28 -6.35
C TYR A 225 -5.69 -4.22 -5.64
N ARG A 226 -5.36 -2.94 -5.82
CA ARG A 226 -6.13 -1.83 -5.25
C ARG A 226 -7.50 -1.69 -5.92
N ALA A 227 -7.56 -1.84 -7.24
CA ALA A 227 -8.81 -1.88 -7.98
C ALA A 227 -9.69 -3.04 -7.50
N LEU A 228 -9.10 -4.22 -7.34
CA LEU A 228 -9.76 -5.43 -6.86
C LEU A 228 -10.37 -5.22 -5.47
N CYS A 229 -9.58 -4.72 -4.50
CA CYS A 229 -10.08 -4.46 -3.15
C CYS A 229 -11.26 -3.49 -3.13
N VAL A 230 -11.21 -2.38 -3.88
CA VAL A 230 -12.30 -1.41 -3.95
C VAL A 230 -13.52 -2.00 -4.65
N LEU A 231 -13.32 -2.71 -5.76
CA LEU A 231 -14.39 -3.34 -6.51
C LEU A 231 -15.16 -4.32 -5.63
N LEU A 232 -14.49 -5.26 -4.96
CA LEU A 232 -15.16 -6.24 -4.11
C LEU A 232 -15.80 -5.62 -2.85
N ALA A 233 -15.21 -4.55 -2.30
CA ALA A 233 -15.80 -3.87 -1.16
C ALA A 233 -17.15 -3.21 -1.51
N TRP A 234 -17.26 -2.59 -2.70
CA TRP A 234 -18.40 -1.74 -3.08
C TRP A 234 -19.40 -2.41 -4.04
N GLN A 235 -18.98 -3.37 -4.85
CA GLN A 235 -19.85 -4.08 -5.78
C GLN A 235 -20.88 -4.95 -5.04
N LYS A 236 -22.10 -5.03 -5.58
CA LYS A 236 -23.14 -5.93 -5.07
C LYS A 236 -22.67 -7.38 -5.14
N ARG A 237 -22.97 -8.16 -4.10
CA ARG A 237 -22.42 -9.50 -3.90
C ARG A 237 -22.73 -10.42 -5.07
N GLU A 238 -23.94 -10.36 -5.61
CA GLU A 238 -24.41 -11.18 -6.73
C GLU A 238 -23.58 -10.90 -7.99
N ASN A 239 -23.30 -9.63 -8.26
CA ASN A 239 -22.47 -9.22 -9.39
C ASN A 239 -21.02 -9.69 -9.18
N SER A 240 -20.50 -9.58 -7.95
CA SER A 240 -19.14 -10.07 -7.63
C SER A 240 -19.03 -11.58 -7.84
N ILE A 241 -20.02 -12.36 -7.41
CA ILE A 241 -20.06 -13.82 -7.65
C ILE A 241 -20.09 -14.14 -9.14
N ALA A 242 -20.95 -13.46 -9.92
CA ALA A 242 -21.05 -13.69 -11.36
C ALA A 242 -19.73 -13.36 -12.08
N TRP A 243 -19.09 -12.26 -11.71
CA TRP A 243 -17.80 -11.85 -12.27
C TRP A 243 -16.66 -12.80 -11.87
N ILE A 244 -16.58 -13.20 -10.60
CA ILE A 244 -15.57 -14.17 -10.12
C ILE A 244 -15.68 -15.49 -10.89
N ARG A 245 -16.90 -15.97 -11.18
CA ARG A 245 -17.11 -17.17 -11.99
C ARG A 245 -16.49 -17.05 -13.38
N GLN A 246 -16.61 -15.88 -14.02
CA GLN A 246 -15.98 -15.64 -15.32
C GLN A 246 -14.45 -15.64 -15.21
N LEU A 247 -13.88 -15.06 -14.15
CA LEU A 247 -12.43 -15.04 -13.93
C LEU A 247 -11.85 -16.45 -13.75
N ILE A 248 -12.52 -17.31 -12.96
CA ILE A 248 -12.01 -18.68 -12.69
C ILE A 248 -12.22 -19.63 -13.88
N GLU A 249 -13.14 -19.32 -14.80
CA GLU A 249 -13.33 -20.06 -16.06
C GLU A 249 -12.26 -19.71 -17.10
N ASN A 250 -11.56 -18.58 -16.92
CA ASN A 250 -10.46 -18.14 -17.77
C ASN A 250 -9.10 -18.46 -17.12
N PRO A 251 -8.31 -19.41 -17.67
CA PRO A 251 -7.01 -19.79 -17.10
C PRO A 251 -6.05 -18.62 -16.87
N GLU A 252 -6.04 -17.61 -17.76
CA GLU A 252 -5.15 -16.45 -17.64
C GLU A 252 -5.54 -15.51 -16.48
N GLN A 253 -6.79 -15.58 -16.03
CA GLN A 253 -7.34 -14.72 -14.97
C GLN A 253 -7.63 -15.49 -13.68
N GLN A 254 -7.35 -16.79 -13.65
CA GLN A 254 -7.63 -17.67 -12.52
C GLN A 254 -6.98 -17.16 -11.22
N ARG A 255 -5.74 -16.68 -11.30
CA ARG A 255 -5.05 -16.03 -10.18
C ARG A 255 -5.85 -14.86 -9.58
N ILE A 256 -6.40 -13.98 -10.42
CA ILE A 256 -7.23 -12.84 -10.00
C ILE A 256 -8.53 -13.36 -9.38
N GLY A 257 -9.12 -14.39 -9.98
CA GLY A 257 -10.31 -15.08 -9.45
C GLY A 257 -10.09 -15.60 -8.02
N ILE A 258 -8.93 -16.22 -7.75
CA ILE A 258 -8.57 -16.70 -6.40
C ILE A 258 -8.47 -15.54 -5.40
N GLN A 259 -7.79 -14.46 -5.75
CA GLN A 259 -7.71 -13.26 -4.89
C GLN A 259 -9.12 -12.67 -4.63
N ALA A 260 -9.95 -12.60 -5.67
CA ALA A 260 -11.31 -12.10 -5.59
C ALA A 260 -12.19 -12.96 -4.68
N ILE A 261 -12.02 -14.29 -4.69
CA ILE A 261 -12.70 -15.21 -3.77
C ILE A 261 -12.31 -14.89 -2.31
N GLY A 262 -11.02 -14.69 -2.05
CA GLY A 262 -10.54 -14.30 -0.72
C GLY A 262 -11.19 -13.01 -0.23
N LEU A 263 -11.24 -11.98 -1.08
CA LEU A 263 -11.85 -10.68 -0.78
C LEU A 263 -13.39 -10.74 -0.64
N LEU A 264 -14.06 -11.58 -1.45
CA LEU A 264 -15.51 -11.82 -1.33
C LEU A 264 -15.86 -12.46 0.02
N GLY A 265 -14.95 -13.29 0.54
CA GLY A 265 -15.06 -13.86 1.87
C GLY A 265 -16.03 -15.04 1.98
N ASP A 266 -16.52 -15.62 0.88
CA ASP A 266 -17.52 -16.70 0.93
C ASP A 266 -16.89 -18.07 1.23
N PRO A 267 -17.24 -18.73 2.35
CA PRO A 267 -16.72 -20.05 2.68
C PRO A 267 -17.12 -21.15 1.69
N PHE A 268 -18.14 -20.92 0.85
CA PHE A 268 -18.55 -21.87 -0.20
C PHE A 268 -17.39 -22.26 -1.13
N SER A 269 -16.47 -21.34 -1.40
CA SER A 269 -15.33 -21.57 -2.29
C SER A 269 -14.13 -22.24 -1.60
N VAL A 270 -14.14 -22.42 -0.27
CA VAL A 270 -12.99 -22.97 0.47
C VAL A 270 -12.58 -24.37 -0.02
N PRO A 271 -13.50 -25.34 -0.22
CA PRO A 271 -13.12 -26.64 -0.78
C PRO A 271 -12.41 -26.55 -2.14
N TRP A 272 -12.82 -25.59 -2.98
CA TRP A 272 -12.17 -25.36 -4.28
C TRP A 272 -10.81 -24.68 -4.12
N LEU A 273 -10.66 -23.72 -3.20
CA LEU A 273 -9.35 -23.12 -2.87
C LEU A 273 -8.35 -24.19 -2.42
N ILE A 274 -8.77 -25.13 -1.58
CA ILE A 274 -7.93 -26.25 -1.14
C ILE A 274 -7.48 -27.12 -2.32
N GLN A 275 -8.32 -27.32 -3.33
CA GLN A 275 -7.92 -28.00 -4.56
C GLN A 275 -6.87 -27.20 -5.33
N GLN A 276 -7.03 -25.87 -5.42
CA GLN A 276 -6.05 -24.99 -6.07
C GLN A 276 -4.69 -24.96 -5.36
N MET A 277 -4.63 -25.27 -4.06
CA MET A 277 -3.38 -25.40 -3.31
C MET A 277 -2.47 -26.54 -3.82
N SER A 278 -3.01 -27.48 -4.61
CA SER A 278 -2.23 -28.56 -5.23
C SER A 278 -1.55 -28.17 -6.55
N ASP A 279 -1.91 -27.01 -7.13
CA ASP A 279 -1.27 -26.46 -8.32
C ASP A 279 -0.24 -25.41 -7.90
N LEU A 280 1.05 -25.65 -8.15
CA LEU A 280 2.13 -24.79 -7.69
C LEU A 280 2.00 -23.33 -8.16
N SER A 281 1.43 -23.10 -9.35
CA SER A 281 1.22 -21.75 -9.90
C SER A 281 0.17 -20.95 -9.14
N HIS A 282 -0.75 -21.63 -8.45
CA HIS A 282 -1.87 -21.05 -7.73
C HIS A 282 -1.81 -21.29 -6.21
N ALA A 283 -0.86 -22.10 -5.74
CA ALA A 283 -0.90 -22.62 -4.39
C ALA A 283 -0.85 -21.51 -3.35
N ARG A 284 0.16 -20.65 -3.42
CA ARG A 284 0.40 -19.56 -2.45
C ARG A 284 -0.75 -18.55 -2.42
N VAL A 285 -1.27 -18.13 -3.58
CA VAL A 285 -2.44 -17.23 -3.64
C VAL A 285 -3.71 -17.89 -3.10
N ALA A 286 -3.90 -19.19 -3.32
CA ALA A 286 -5.02 -19.94 -2.75
C ALA A 286 -4.91 -20.05 -1.22
N GLY A 287 -3.68 -20.24 -0.71
CA GLY A 287 -3.33 -20.15 0.70
C GLY A 287 -3.69 -18.79 1.30
N GLU A 288 -3.27 -17.70 0.66
CA GLU A 288 -3.58 -16.34 1.09
C GLU A 288 -5.10 -16.08 1.13
N ALA A 289 -5.83 -16.49 0.09
CA ALA A 289 -7.29 -16.36 0.03
C ALA A 289 -7.97 -17.15 1.15
N PHE A 290 -7.49 -18.37 1.42
CA PHE A 290 -7.96 -19.19 2.53
C PHE A 290 -7.72 -18.54 3.89
N SER A 291 -6.52 -18.01 4.14
CA SER A 291 -6.22 -17.28 5.38
C SER A 291 -7.07 -16.02 5.53
N LEU A 292 -7.32 -15.30 4.43
CA LEU A 292 -8.16 -14.10 4.46
C LEU A 292 -9.62 -14.43 4.83
N ILE A 293 -10.17 -15.55 4.35
CA ILE A 293 -11.53 -15.99 4.70
C ILE A 293 -11.58 -16.50 6.14
N THR A 294 -10.69 -17.42 6.48
CA THR A 294 -10.80 -18.26 7.68
C THR A 294 -10.09 -17.69 8.90
N GLY A 295 -9.14 -16.78 8.70
CA GLY A 295 -8.24 -16.29 9.75
C GLY A 295 -7.16 -17.28 10.15
N ALA A 296 -7.06 -18.43 9.47
CA ALA A 296 -5.99 -19.40 9.71
C ALA A 296 -4.66 -18.84 9.18
N ASP A 297 -3.75 -18.52 10.08
CA ASP A 297 -2.37 -18.19 9.74
C ASP A 297 -1.61 -19.50 9.48
N LEU A 298 -1.15 -19.69 8.24
CA LEU A 298 -0.61 -20.98 7.81
C LEU A 298 0.71 -21.32 8.50
N GLY A 299 1.57 -20.34 8.75
CA GLY A 299 2.82 -20.55 9.45
C GLY A 299 2.60 -20.79 10.95
N LEU A 300 1.72 -20.00 11.59
CA LEU A 300 1.43 -20.16 13.03
C LEU A 300 0.78 -21.52 13.36
N LEU A 301 -0.01 -22.06 12.42
CA LEU A 301 -0.76 -23.30 12.60
C LEU A 301 -0.06 -24.53 12.02
N ASP A 302 1.18 -24.40 11.55
CA ASP A 302 1.95 -25.46 10.90
C ASP A 302 1.17 -26.10 9.73
N LEU A 303 0.51 -25.28 8.91
CA LEU A 303 -0.32 -25.70 7.75
C LEU A 303 0.41 -25.52 6.40
N GLU A 304 1.71 -25.27 6.44
CA GLU A 304 2.56 -25.11 5.26
C GLU A 304 3.40 -26.37 4.98
N LEU A 305 3.88 -26.49 3.75
CA LEU A 305 4.81 -27.55 3.36
C LEU A 305 6.13 -27.39 4.14
N GLN A 306 6.64 -28.50 4.67
CA GLN A 306 7.94 -28.53 5.33
C GLN A 306 9.10 -28.38 4.33
N ASP A 307 8.96 -29.02 3.17
CA ASP A 307 9.91 -28.95 2.08
C ASP A 307 9.37 -28.02 1.00
N MET A 308 10.16 -27.00 0.66
CA MET A 308 9.80 -26.04 -0.39
C MET A 308 9.79 -26.75 -1.75
N PRO A 309 8.71 -26.61 -2.54
CA PRO A 309 8.66 -27.20 -3.87
C PRO A 309 9.67 -26.52 -4.80
N ASP A 310 10.21 -27.29 -5.73
CA ASP A 310 11.02 -26.76 -6.83
C ASP A 310 10.09 -26.05 -7.83
N PHE A 311 10.01 -24.73 -7.72
CA PHE A 311 9.13 -23.88 -8.53
C PHE A 311 9.86 -22.60 -8.91
N ASP A 312 10.05 -22.41 -10.21
CA ASP A 312 10.69 -21.22 -10.77
C ASP A 312 9.63 -20.25 -11.29
N ALA A 313 9.41 -19.16 -10.56
CA ALA A 313 8.31 -18.21 -10.76
C ALA A 313 8.76 -16.81 -11.18
N GLY A 314 10.08 -16.56 -11.17
CA GLY A 314 10.67 -15.24 -11.32
C GLY A 314 11.63 -15.14 -12.51
N PRO A 315 12.30 -13.99 -12.68
CA PRO A 315 13.42 -13.89 -13.61
C PRO A 315 14.52 -14.87 -13.18
N ASN A 316 15.09 -15.60 -14.14
CA ASN A 316 16.35 -16.29 -13.92
C ASN A 316 17.53 -15.32 -14.11
N ASP A 317 18.75 -15.79 -13.84
CA ASP A 317 19.97 -15.01 -14.01
C ASP A 317 20.39 -14.84 -15.50
N ASP A 318 19.55 -15.24 -16.47
CA ASP A 318 19.86 -15.08 -17.89
C ASP A 318 19.53 -13.64 -18.35
N PRO A 319 20.54 -12.81 -18.71
CA PRO A 319 20.31 -11.45 -19.17
C PRO A 319 19.54 -11.36 -20.50
N GLU A 320 19.40 -12.46 -21.23
CA GLU A 320 18.61 -12.56 -22.46
C GLU A 320 17.17 -13.08 -22.21
N ASP A 321 16.80 -13.42 -20.97
CA ASP A 321 15.42 -13.81 -20.64
C ASP A 321 14.51 -12.57 -20.66
N ALA A 322 13.40 -12.68 -21.41
CA ALA A 322 12.39 -11.64 -21.48
C ALA A 322 11.51 -11.55 -20.21
N ASN A 323 11.53 -12.57 -19.36
CA ASN A 323 10.76 -12.61 -18.12
C ASN A 323 11.48 -11.88 -16.98
N VAL A 324 11.32 -10.56 -16.90
CA VAL A 324 11.84 -9.72 -15.80
C VAL A 324 10.86 -9.58 -14.62
N ALA A 325 9.72 -10.29 -14.65
CA ALA A 325 8.65 -10.12 -13.68
C ALA A 325 8.98 -10.88 -12.38
N MET A 326 9.19 -10.15 -11.29
CA MET A 326 9.34 -10.75 -9.97
C MET A 326 8.09 -11.53 -9.57
N ASP A 327 8.31 -12.64 -8.87
CA ASP A 327 7.23 -13.47 -8.34
C ASP A 327 6.36 -12.68 -7.35
N PRO A 328 5.07 -12.42 -7.65
CA PRO A 328 4.20 -11.62 -6.80
C PRO A 328 3.81 -12.32 -5.49
N ASP A 329 4.08 -13.62 -5.39
CA ASP A 329 3.74 -14.49 -4.27
C ASP A 329 4.98 -14.99 -3.52
N GLU A 330 6.19 -14.51 -3.85
CA GLU A 330 7.49 -14.92 -3.28
C GLU A 330 7.47 -15.11 -1.75
N ASN A 331 6.84 -14.16 -1.07
CA ASN A 331 6.80 -14.10 0.39
C ASN A 331 5.53 -14.69 1.02
N LEU A 332 4.75 -15.48 0.26
CA LEU A 332 3.62 -16.23 0.79
C LEU A 332 4.05 -17.67 1.13
N PRO A 333 3.52 -18.23 2.23
CA PRO A 333 3.80 -19.62 2.60
C PRO A 333 3.25 -20.59 1.56
N TRP A 334 3.95 -21.70 1.35
CA TRP A 334 3.45 -22.80 0.51
C TRP A 334 2.44 -23.64 1.30
N PRO A 335 1.14 -23.59 0.99
CA PRO A 335 0.14 -24.33 1.75
C PRO A 335 0.31 -25.85 1.59
N ASP A 336 0.12 -26.62 2.66
CA ASP A 336 -0.07 -28.07 2.58
C ASP A 336 -1.58 -28.37 2.41
N PRO A 337 -2.03 -28.85 1.23
CA PRO A 337 -3.45 -29.08 0.97
C PRO A 337 -4.07 -30.13 1.90
N GLN A 338 -3.30 -31.11 2.37
CA GLN A 338 -3.80 -32.18 3.22
C GLN A 338 -4.01 -31.69 4.66
N LEU A 339 -3.03 -30.96 5.21
CA LEU A 339 -3.14 -30.36 6.54
C LEU A 339 -4.28 -29.33 6.58
N ILE A 340 -4.38 -28.48 5.55
CA ILE A 340 -5.45 -27.49 5.44
C ILE A 340 -6.81 -28.17 5.27
N ALA A 341 -6.92 -29.25 4.49
CA ALA A 341 -8.17 -30.02 4.38
C ALA A 341 -8.57 -30.67 5.72
N ALA A 342 -7.61 -31.13 6.53
CA ALA A 342 -7.88 -31.62 7.88
C ALA A 342 -8.35 -30.51 8.80
N TRP A 343 -7.68 -29.35 8.78
CA TRP A 343 -8.08 -28.17 9.53
C TRP A 343 -9.49 -27.71 9.15
N TRP A 344 -9.80 -27.63 7.85
CA TRP A 344 -11.11 -27.22 7.36
C TRP A 344 -12.22 -28.17 7.78
N ARG A 345 -11.97 -29.49 7.80
CA ARG A 345 -12.96 -30.45 8.32
C ARG A 345 -13.26 -30.25 9.80
N ALA A 346 -12.29 -29.77 10.58
CA ALA A 346 -12.46 -29.53 12.01
C ALA A 346 -13.16 -28.18 12.32
N HIS A 347 -12.91 -27.14 11.51
CA HIS A 347 -13.37 -25.76 11.80
C HIS A 347 -14.45 -25.25 10.84
N GLY A 348 -14.64 -25.89 9.69
CA GLY A 348 -15.57 -25.44 8.64
C GLY A 348 -17.03 -25.36 9.08
N GLY A 349 -17.40 -26.04 10.17
CA GLY A 349 -18.73 -25.95 10.78
C GLY A 349 -19.06 -24.57 11.39
N ASP A 350 -18.06 -23.74 11.66
CA ASP A 350 -18.24 -22.39 12.20
C ASP A 350 -18.61 -21.36 11.11
N PHE A 351 -18.59 -21.79 9.85
CA PHE A 351 -18.79 -20.93 8.68
C PHE A 351 -20.11 -21.21 7.98
N GLN A 352 -20.80 -20.14 7.59
CA GLN A 352 -22.04 -20.23 6.82
C GLN A 352 -21.81 -19.79 5.35
N ALA A 353 -22.10 -20.69 4.42
CA ALA A 353 -22.07 -20.39 2.98
C ALA A 353 -23.01 -19.22 2.62
N GLY A 354 -22.60 -18.38 1.69
CA GLY A 354 -23.34 -17.19 1.27
C GLY A 354 -23.08 -15.94 2.13
N MET A 355 -22.45 -16.10 3.29
CA MET A 355 -22.02 -14.99 4.14
C MET A 355 -20.56 -14.63 3.84
N GLY A 356 -20.21 -13.35 3.92
CA GLY A 356 -18.82 -12.89 3.78
C GLY A 356 -18.10 -12.97 5.13
N TYR A 357 -16.87 -13.48 5.12
CA TYR A 357 -15.96 -13.51 6.26
C TYR A 357 -14.67 -12.75 5.96
N VAL A 358 -14.01 -12.28 7.01
CA VAL A 358 -12.67 -11.69 7.01
C VAL A 358 -11.98 -12.11 8.29
N LEU A 359 -10.86 -12.81 8.15
CA LEU A 359 -10.07 -13.39 9.24
C LEU A 359 -10.92 -14.21 10.23
N GLY A 360 -11.78 -15.08 9.70
CA GLY A 360 -12.62 -15.98 10.50
C GLY A 360 -13.86 -15.33 11.12
N LEU A 361 -14.06 -14.02 10.92
CA LEU A 361 -15.19 -13.28 11.44
C LEU A 361 -16.11 -12.84 10.32
N GLN A 362 -17.42 -12.95 10.53
CA GLN A 362 -18.40 -12.42 9.58
C GLN A 362 -18.12 -10.94 9.32
N GLN A 363 -18.14 -10.54 8.04
CA GLN A 363 -17.81 -9.18 7.60
C GLN A 363 -18.76 -8.16 8.23
N SER A 364 -18.16 -7.21 8.94
CA SER A 364 -18.81 -6.12 9.67
C SER A 364 -17.80 -5.01 9.87
N GLU A 365 -18.23 -3.83 10.32
CA GLU A 365 -17.30 -2.76 10.65
C GLU A 365 -16.27 -3.21 11.71
N SER A 366 -16.71 -3.93 12.75
CA SER A 366 -15.86 -4.37 13.85
C SER A 366 -14.85 -5.43 13.41
N SER A 367 -15.23 -6.39 12.56
CA SER A 367 -14.29 -7.40 12.07
C SER A 367 -13.21 -6.80 11.17
N TYR A 368 -13.56 -5.84 10.30
CA TYR A 368 -12.55 -5.13 9.52
C TYR A 368 -11.64 -4.24 10.39
N ARG A 369 -12.18 -3.55 11.40
CA ARG A 369 -11.33 -2.80 12.37
C ARG A 369 -10.36 -3.72 13.11
N ARG A 370 -10.80 -4.92 13.49
CA ARG A 370 -9.91 -5.93 14.08
C ARG A 370 -8.84 -6.40 13.10
N ALA A 371 -9.20 -6.61 11.83
CA ALA A 371 -8.25 -6.96 10.78
C ALA A 371 -7.20 -5.87 10.53
N LEU A 372 -7.53 -4.58 10.69
CA LEU A 372 -6.55 -3.48 10.63
C LEU A 372 -5.49 -3.54 11.72
N VAL A 373 -5.81 -4.14 12.89
CA VAL A 373 -4.90 -4.30 14.02
C VAL A 373 -4.10 -5.60 13.89
N GLN A 374 -4.76 -6.71 13.58
CA GLN A 374 -4.20 -8.06 13.72
C GLN A 374 -3.77 -8.71 12.41
N GLY A 375 -4.26 -8.23 11.26
CA GLY A 375 -4.00 -8.84 9.97
C GLY A 375 -2.59 -8.57 9.45
N GLN A 376 -2.19 -9.35 8.46
CA GLN A 376 -1.00 -9.09 7.63
C GLN A 376 -1.31 -7.98 6.60
N GLN A 377 -0.29 -7.34 6.03
CA GLN A 377 -0.45 -6.03 5.38
C GLN A 377 -1.43 -6.03 4.21
N ARG A 378 -1.46 -7.06 3.35
CA ARG A 378 -2.48 -7.16 2.29
C ARG A 378 -3.90 -7.34 2.85
N GLN A 379 -4.05 -8.06 3.95
CA GLN A 379 -5.33 -8.20 4.67
C GLN A 379 -5.75 -6.88 5.30
N ARG A 380 -4.80 -6.11 5.86
CA ARG A 380 -5.03 -4.75 6.40
C ARG A 380 -5.46 -3.77 5.31
N ILE A 381 -4.84 -3.84 4.12
CA ILE A 381 -5.25 -3.05 2.95
C ILE A 381 -6.69 -3.38 2.56
N ALA A 382 -7.03 -4.67 2.40
CA ALA A 382 -8.39 -5.10 2.10
C ALA A 382 -9.39 -4.61 3.18
N ALA A 383 -9.01 -4.72 4.46
CA ALA A 383 -9.83 -4.26 5.58
C ALA A 383 -10.05 -2.74 5.57
N ALA A 384 -9.05 -1.94 5.18
CA ALA A 384 -9.22 -0.48 5.06
C ALA A 384 -10.30 -0.11 4.04
N PHE A 385 -10.36 -0.83 2.92
CA PHE A 385 -11.42 -0.68 1.92
C PHE A 385 -12.77 -1.24 2.42
N GLY A 386 -12.75 -2.35 3.16
CA GLY A 386 -13.92 -2.93 3.81
C GLY A 386 -14.58 -1.97 4.81
N VAL A 387 -13.81 -1.37 5.74
CA VAL A 387 -14.32 -0.37 6.69
C VAL A 387 -14.90 0.85 5.97
N ALA A 388 -14.28 1.30 4.87
CA ALA A 388 -14.71 2.49 4.15
C ALA A 388 -16.16 2.41 3.63
N ARG A 389 -16.66 1.19 3.34
CA ARG A 389 -18.07 0.96 2.99
C ARG A 389 -19.02 1.23 4.16
N TRP A 390 -18.62 0.89 5.38
CA TRP A 390 -19.42 1.09 6.60
C TRP A 390 -19.33 2.52 7.14
N ARG A 391 -18.20 3.19 6.90
CA ARG A 391 -17.96 4.59 7.29
C ARG A 391 -17.81 5.49 6.07
N PRO A 392 -18.88 5.71 5.28
CA PRO A 392 -18.76 6.39 4.00
C PRO A 392 -18.42 7.88 4.07
N ASN A 393 -18.43 8.47 5.26
CA ASN A 393 -18.12 9.88 5.51
C ASN A 393 -16.79 10.07 6.27
N GLU A 394 -16.10 9.00 6.66
CA GLU A 394 -14.81 9.10 7.36
C GLU A 394 -13.66 8.90 6.38
N VAL A 395 -12.58 9.68 6.56
CA VAL A 395 -11.35 9.54 5.77
C VAL A 395 -10.86 8.09 5.75
N LEU A 396 -10.24 7.67 4.65
CA LEU A 396 -9.78 6.29 4.52
C LEU A 396 -8.63 6.00 5.49
N PHE A 397 -8.64 4.82 6.13
CA PHE A 397 -7.54 4.43 7.01
C PHE A 397 -6.21 4.33 6.22
N PRO A 398 -5.13 5.01 6.65
CA PRO A 398 -3.87 5.06 5.91
C PRO A 398 -2.95 3.88 6.27
N THR A 399 -3.14 2.71 5.64
CA THR A 399 -2.34 1.50 5.92
C THR A 399 -0.85 1.61 5.60
N SER A 400 -0.44 2.64 4.86
CA SER A 400 0.96 2.93 4.51
C SER A 400 1.58 4.08 5.33
N ALA A 401 0.81 4.75 6.20
CA ALA A 401 1.35 5.76 7.12
C ALA A 401 2.40 5.12 8.06
N PRO A 402 3.23 5.90 8.76
CA PRO A 402 4.09 5.35 9.81
C PRO A 402 3.28 4.50 10.80
N ALA A 403 3.78 3.34 11.18
CA ALA A 403 3.12 2.37 12.03
C ALA A 403 2.70 2.97 13.38
N TRP A 404 3.48 3.91 13.94
CA TRP A 404 3.10 4.62 15.16
C TRP A 404 1.81 5.44 14.97
N ARG A 405 1.64 6.10 13.82
CA ARG A 405 0.44 6.87 13.49
C ARG A 405 -0.74 5.94 13.25
N GLN A 406 -0.50 4.82 12.57
CA GLN A 406 -1.51 3.79 12.38
C GLN A 406 -2.00 3.24 13.74
N LYS A 407 -1.10 2.95 14.67
CA LYS A 407 -1.44 2.49 16.04
C LYS A 407 -2.27 3.53 16.80
N MET A 408 -1.86 4.80 16.76
CA MET A 408 -2.63 5.89 17.37
C MET A 408 -4.06 5.99 16.80
N LEU A 409 -4.21 5.92 15.47
CA LEU A 409 -5.53 5.96 14.81
C LEU A 409 -6.42 4.74 15.15
N LEU A 410 -5.82 3.62 15.52
CA LEU A 410 -6.51 2.40 15.96
C LEU A 410 -6.77 2.36 17.47
N GLY A 411 -6.23 3.32 18.24
CA GLY A 411 -6.31 3.31 19.71
C GLY A 411 -5.39 2.28 20.37
N GLU A 412 -4.41 1.76 19.63
CA GLU A 412 -3.39 0.84 20.15
C GLU A 412 -2.28 1.62 20.88
N PRO A 413 -1.65 1.03 21.91
CA PRO A 413 -0.51 1.66 22.57
C PRO A 413 0.60 1.89 21.54
N ALA A 414 0.90 3.16 21.29
CA ALA A 414 2.01 3.60 20.46
C ALA A 414 3.02 4.29 21.37
N SER A 415 4.23 3.72 21.48
CA SER A 415 5.37 4.57 21.78
C SER A 415 5.66 5.38 20.51
N PRO A 416 5.68 6.72 20.56
CA PRO A 416 6.19 7.49 19.43
C PRO A 416 7.57 6.93 19.08
N VAL A 417 7.83 6.77 17.78
CA VAL A 417 9.14 6.25 17.31
C VAL A 417 10.27 7.21 17.73
N ARG A 418 9.94 8.49 17.98
CA ARG A 418 10.78 9.44 18.71
C ARG A 418 10.64 9.30 20.24
N PRO A 419 11.72 9.08 21.00
CA PRO A 419 11.79 9.63 22.35
C PRO A 419 11.84 11.17 22.26
N LEU A 420 11.14 11.86 23.16
CA LEU A 420 11.10 13.33 23.29
C LEU A 420 12.50 13.94 23.44
#